data_AF-A0A291T9Y3-F1
#
_entry.id   AF-A0A291T9Y3-F1
#
_cell.length_a   1.000
_cell.length_b   1.000
_cell.length_c   1.000
_cell.angle_alpha   90.00
_cell.angle_beta   90.00
_cell.angle_gamma   90.00
#
_symmetry.space_group_name_H-M   'P 1'
#
loop_
_entity.id
_entity.type
_entity.pdbx_description
1 polymer ?
#
loop_
_entity_poly.entity_id
_entity_poly.type
_entity_poly.pdbx_seq_one_letter_code
_entity_poly.pdbx_strand_id
1 'polypeptide(L)' 'MMNWKEIWMTLFGTTEWLGLNIGFWVSMAAVALIVIVMNVIFWSIGSRTDTKETVTNRS' A
#
# COMPACT_ATOMS: atom_id res chain seq x y z
N MET A 1 15.19 -7.53 26.79
CA MET A 1 15.58 -7.84 25.40
C MET A 1 14.41 -8.58 24.79
N MET A 2 13.54 -7.87 24.07
CA MET A 2 12.28 -8.48 23.62
C MET A 2 12.58 -9.51 22.54
N ASN A 3 12.09 -10.73 22.76
CA ASN A 3 12.22 -11.84 21.85
C ASN A 3 11.46 -11.52 20.56
N TRP A 4 12.14 -10.93 19.59
CA TRP A 4 11.63 -10.73 18.23
C TRP A 4 11.01 -12.02 17.65
N LYS A 5 11.58 -13.16 18.05
CA LYS A 5 11.07 -14.50 17.73
C LYS A 5 9.69 -14.80 18.32
N GLU A 6 9.38 -14.27 19.50
CA GLU A 6 8.10 -14.41 20.20
C GLU A 6 7.01 -13.54 19.55
N ILE A 7 7.37 -12.36 19.05
CA ILE A 7 6.51 -11.49 18.23
C ILE A 7 6.18 -12.18 16.89
N TRP A 8 7.18 -12.79 16.24
CA TRP A 8 6.93 -13.61 15.05
C TRP A 8 6.07 -14.84 15.34
N MET A 9 6.31 -15.53 16.46
CA MET A 9 5.50 -16.69 16.87
C MET A 9 4.09 -16.33 17.31
N THR A 10 3.83 -15.13 17.86
CA THR A 10 2.47 -14.68 18.18
C THR A 10 1.73 -14.17 16.93
N LEU A 11 2.43 -13.50 16.01
CA LEU A 11 1.84 -13.08 14.73
C LEU A 11 1.53 -14.26 13.79
N PHE A 12 2.40 -15.27 13.71
CA PHE A 12 2.19 -16.46 12.88
C PHE A 12 1.54 -17.64 13.63
N GLY A 13 1.53 -17.64 14.96
CA GLY A 13 0.91 -18.69 15.79
C GLY A 13 -0.52 -18.40 16.19
N THR A 14 -1.00 -17.16 16.03
CA THR A 14 -2.42 -16.78 16.23
C THR A 14 -3.13 -16.55 14.89
N THR A 15 -2.76 -17.32 13.86
CA THR A 15 -3.23 -17.21 12.47
C THR A 15 -4.67 -17.71 12.27
N GLU A 16 -5.37 -18.02 13.36
CA GLU A 16 -6.69 -18.67 13.37
C GLU A 16 -7.76 -17.79 14.01
N TRP A 17 -7.75 -16.48 13.76
CA TRP A 17 -8.74 -15.62 14.43
C TRP A 17 -10.16 -15.74 13.85
N LEU A 18 -10.31 -16.32 12.65
CA LEU A 18 -11.61 -16.60 11.99
C LEU A 18 -11.61 -17.84 11.05
N GLY A 19 -10.59 -18.70 11.12
CA GLY A 19 -10.40 -19.80 10.14
C GLY A 19 -9.92 -19.34 8.74
N LEU A 20 -9.67 -18.03 8.55
CA LEU A 20 -9.05 -17.45 7.36
C LEU A 20 -7.64 -16.98 7.70
N ASN A 21 -6.65 -17.50 6.97
CA ASN A 21 -5.23 -17.27 7.19
C ASN A 21 -4.90 -15.76 7.18
N ILE A 22 -4.30 -15.20 8.24
CA ILE A 22 -3.85 -13.79 8.26
C ILE A 22 -2.86 -13.49 7.12
N GLY A 23 -2.08 -14.47 6.67
CA GLY A 23 -1.27 -14.35 5.46
C GLY A 23 -2.09 -14.06 4.20
N PHE A 24 -3.31 -14.60 4.11
CA PHE A 24 -4.24 -14.27 3.03
C PHE A 24 -4.71 -12.82 3.11
N TRP A 25 -5.09 -12.35 4.30
CA TRP A 25 -5.52 -10.95 4.50
C TRP A 25 -4.39 -9.95 4.24
N VAL A 26 -3.16 -10.27 4.68
CA VAL A 26 -1.97 -9.45 4.40
C VAL A 26 -1.66 -9.44 2.91
N SER A 27 -1.80 -10.56 2.21
CA SER A 27 -1.62 -10.61 0.75
C SER A 27 -2.68 -9.80 0.01
N MET A 28 -3.96 -9.89 0.42
CA MET A 28 -5.06 -9.10 -0.15
C MET A 28 -4.86 -7.60 0.11
N ALA A 29 -4.45 -7.22 1.31
CA ALA A 29 -4.15 -5.83 1.65
C ALA A 29 -2.96 -5.28 0.86
N ALA A 30 -1.89 -6.08 0.70
CA ALA A 30 -0.71 -5.70 -0.09
C ALA A 30 -1.06 -5.47 -1.57
N VAL A 31 -1.85 -6.37 -2.16
CA VAL A 31 -2.31 -6.23 -3.55
C VAL A 31 -3.20 -5.00 -3.71
N ALA A 32 -4.16 -4.80 -2.79
CA ALA A 32 -5.03 -3.62 -2.81
C ALA A 32 -4.23 -2.31 -2.69
N LEU A 33 -3.22 -2.27 -1.82
CA LEU A 33 -2.34 -1.13 -1.66
C LEU A 33 -1.58 -0.82 -2.95
N ILE A 34 -1.01 -1.83 -3.62
CA ILE A 34 -0.29 -1.66 -4.89
C ILE A 34 -1.23 -1.10 -5.98
N VAL A 35 -2.46 -1.60 -6.08
CA VAL A 35 -3.46 -1.10 -7.03
C VAL A 35 -3.80 0.35 -6.76
N ILE A 36 -4.01 0.73 -5.50
CA ILE A 36 -4.27 2.13 -5.10
C ILE A 36 -3.08 3.02 -5.49
N VAL A 37 -1.85 2.59 -5.21
CA VAL A 37 -0.64 3.35 -5.56
C VAL A 37 -0.57 3.60 -7.06
N MET A 38 -0.76 2.56 -7.89
CA MET A 38 -0.75 2.72 -9.35
C MET A 38 -1.87 3.66 -9.82
N ASN A 39 -3.08 3.55 -9.24
CA ASN A 39 -4.21 4.41 -9.58
C ASN A 39 -3.97 5.89 -9.20
N VAL A 40 -3.41 6.14 -8.02
CA VAL A 40 -3.06 7.50 -7.54
C VAL A 40 -1.91 8.09 -8.37
N ILE A 41 -0.91 7.30 -8.73
CA ILE A 41 0.19 7.74 -9.61
C ILE A 41 -0.37 8.14 -10.98
N PHE A 42 -1.27 7.33 -11.54
CA PHE A 42 -1.93 7.62 -12.82
C PHE A 42 -2.71 8.94 -12.77
N TRP A 43 -3.43 9.19 -11.68
CA TRP A 43 -4.12 10.47 -11.46
C TRP A 43 -3.15 11.63 -11.21
N SER A 44 -2.04 11.39 -10.48
CA SER A 44 -1.04 12.43 -10.20
C SER A 44 -0.27 12.85 -11.45
N ILE A 45 -0.09 11.96 -12.44
CA ILE A 45 0.54 12.32 -13.72
C ILE A 45 -0.42 13.15 -14.58
N GLY A 46 -1.70 12.74 -14.69
CA GLY A 46 -2.70 13.50 -15.45
C GLY A 46 -3.01 14.89 -14.87
N SER A 47 -2.84 15.08 -13.56
CA SER A 47 -3.07 16.39 -12.89
C SER A 47 -1.85 17.32 -12.90
N ARG A 48 -0.65 16.83 -13.25
CA ARG A 48 0.57 17.65 -13.27
C ARG A 48 0.81 18.37 -14.59
N THR A 49 0.16 17.96 -15.68
CA THR A 49 0.32 18.61 -16.99
C THR A 49 -0.34 19.99 -17.01
N ASP A 50 -1.52 20.13 -16.40
CA ASP A 50 -2.34 21.36 -16.49
C ASP A 50 -1.73 22.61 -15.82
N THR A 51 -0.69 22.49 -15.01
CA THR A 51 -0.08 23.63 -14.28
C THR A 51 1.26 24.12 -14.87
N LYS A 52 1.87 23.41 -15.83
CA LYS A 52 3.21 23.80 -16.33
C LYS A 52 3.16 24.65 -17.60
N GLU A 53 2.06 24.59 -18.32
CA GLU A 53 1.92 25.21 -19.65
C GLU A 53 1.34 26.63 -19.64
N THR A 54 0.78 27.11 -18.53
CA THR A 54 0.24 28.48 -18.41
C THR A 54 1.22 29.54 -17.90
N VAL A 55 2.36 29.14 -17.33
CA VAL A 55 3.36 30.10 -16.79
C VAL A 55 4.51 30.37 -17.77
N THR A 56 4.80 29.43 -18.69
CA THR A 56 5.88 29.60 -19.68
C THR A 56 5.43 30.23 -21.00
N ASN A 57 4.13 30.21 -21.32
CA ASN A 57 3.57 30.81 -22.54
C ASN A 57 3.04 32.24 -22.31
N ARG A 58 3.65 32.96 -21.37
CA ARG A 58 3.32 34.38 -21.10
C ARG A 58 4.56 35.22 -20.75
N SER A 59 5.75 34.75 -21.10
CA SER A 59 7.04 35.48 -20.99
C SER A 59 7.65 35.71 -22.36
#